data_AF-A0A0F9HQE9-F1
#
_entry.id   AF-A0A0F9HQE9-F1
#
_cell.length_a   1.000
_cell.length_b   1.000
_cell.length_c   1.000
_cell.angle_alpha   90.00
_cell.angle_beta   90.00
_cell.angle_gamma   90.00
#
_symmetry.space_group_name_H-M   'P 1'
#
loop_
_entity.id
_entity.type
_entity.pdbx_description
1 polymer ?
#
loop_
_entity_poly.entity_id
_entity_poly.type
_entity_poly.pdbx_seq_one_letter_code
_entity_poly.pdbx_strand_id
1 'polypeptide(L)'
;LLSGNATATGGPAPMPYAMVHHPFTLLDLVDIVTPLVPIAGSASAAGAWSGGAEDILRNYSIGRLFGMPIIEDGNLDIATSTSGKGGVFAAGLGGGIILATANEWSVEPQRDASLRGWELNIVGEYGVGEYLAGWIVELQNDASTPG
;
A
#
# COMPACT_ATOMS: atom_id res chain seq x y z
N LEU A 1 38.59 -5.56 -1.35
CA LEU A 1 38.07 -6.79 -0.73
C LEU A 1 36.55 -6.66 -0.72
N LEU A 2 35.88 -7.32 -1.66
CA LEU A 2 34.42 -7.34 -1.80
C LEU A 2 33.87 -8.25 -0.69
N SER A 3 33.53 -7.69 0.47
CA SER A 3 32.79 -8.45 1.49
C SER A 3 31.37 -8.66 0.95
N GLY A 4 31.08 -9.89 0.52
CA GLY A 4 29.72 -10.29 0.16
C GLY A 4 28.78 -9.95 1.30
N ASN A 5 27.69 -9.27 0.97
CA ASN A 5 26.57 -9.06 1.88
C ASN A 5 26.19 -10.42 2.49
N ALA A 6 25.90 -10.45 3.80
CA ALA A 6 25.67 -11.69 4.51
C ALA A 6 24.57 -12.50 3.81
N THR A 7 24.81 -13.78 3.57
CA THR A 7 23.84 -14.73 2.99
C THR A 7 22.58 -14.92 3.85
N ALA A 8 22.53 -14.35 5.05
CA ALA A 8 21.33 -14.23 5.88
C ALA A 8 20.29 -13.24 5.31
N THR A 9 20.66 -12.40 4.34
CA THR A 9 19.80 -11.35 3.75
C THR A 9 19.24 -11.74 2.38
N GLY A 10 19.32 -13.02 1.97
CA GLY A 10 18.62 -13.58 0.80
C GLY A 10 18.95 -13.01 -0.59
N GLY A 11 19.90 -12.07 -0.71
CA GLY A 11 20.22 -11.39 -1.96
C GLY A 11 19.28 -10.21 -2.26
N PRO A 12 19.49 -9.50 -3.39
CA PRO A 12 18.65 -8.37 -3.78
C PRO A 12 17.18 -8.78 -3.90
N ALA A 13 16.27 -7.93 -3.44
CA ALA A 13 14.83 -8.17 -3.51
C ALA A 13 14.38 -8.37 -4.98
N PRO A 14 13.53 -9.37 -5.27
CA PRO A 14 13.06 -9.61 -6.62
C PRO A 14 12.07 -8.53 -7.07
N MET A 15 12.15 -8.14 -8.34
CA MET A 15 11.14 -7.31 -9.00
C MET A 15 9.93 -8.17 -9.37
N PRO A 16 8.70 -7.60 -9.45
CA PRO A 16 8.33 -6.19 -9.26
C PRO A 16 8.25 -5.76 -7.79
N TYR A 17 8.32 -4.46 -7.52
CA TYR A 17 8.05 -3.89 -6.19
C TYR A 17 6.64 -3.34 -6.12
N ALA A 18 6.06 -3.29 -4.92
CA ALA A 18 4.82 -2.57 -4.65
C ALA A 18 4.97 -1.75 -3.36
N MET A 19 4.31 -0.58 -3.35
CA MET A 19 4.24 0.31 -2.19
C MET A 19 2.81 0.38 -1.69
N VAL A 20 2.62 0.25 -0.38
CA VAL A 20 1.34 0.49 0.29
C VAL A 20 1.51 1.62 1.29
N HIS A 21 0.66 2.64 1.22
CA HIS A 21 0.70 3.81 2.12
C HIS A 21 -0.71 4.25 2.53
N HIS A 22 -0.78 5.07 3.59
CA HIS A 22 -2.04 5.57 4.13
C HIS A 22 -2.63 6.66 3.19
N PRO A 23 -3.95 6.72 2.94
CA PRO A 23 -4.56 7.67 1.99
C PRO A 23 -4.23 9.15 2.23
N PHE A 24 -4.00 9.58 3.48
CA PHE A 24 -3.62 10.97 3.77
C PHE A 24 -2.29 11.38 3.12
N THR A 25 -1.37 10.44 2.97
CA THR A 25 -0.07 10.70 2.34
C THR A 25 -0.17 10.81 0.82
N LEU A 26 -1.22 10.26 0.21
CA LEU A 26 -1.54 10.51 -1.20
C LEU A 26 -2.06 11.94 -1.39
N LEU A 27 -2.90 12.43 -0.47
CA LEU A 27 -3.48 13.76 -0.54
C LEU A 27 -2.40 14.85 -0.46
N ASP A 28 -1.42 14.69 0.43
CA ASP A 28 -0.26 15.58 0.50
C ASP A 28 0.56 15.57 -0.81
N LEU A 29 0.69 14.40 -1.45
CA LEU A 29 1.39 14.30 -2.73
C LEU A 29 0.59 14.98 -3.85
N VAL A 30 -0.74 14.84 -3.85
CA VAL A 30 -1.62 15.52 -4.80
C VAL A 30 -1.54 17.03 -4.64
N ASP A 31 -1.49 17.56 -3.42
CA ASP A 31 -1.32 19.01 -3.19
C ASP A 31 0.03 19.51 -3.71
N ILE A 32 1.12 18.76 -3.48
CA ILE A 32 2.45 19.09 -4.01
C ILE A 32 2.50 19.03 -5.55
N VAL A 33 1.82 18.06 -6.15
CA VAL A 33 1.88 17.81 -7.60
C VAL A 33 0.89 18.65 -8.40
N THR A 34 -0.24 19.04 -7.82
CA THR A 34 -1.31 19.79 -8.49
C THR A 34 -1.65 21.14 -7.82
N PRO A 35 -0.68 21.95 -7.36
CA PRO A 35 -1.00 23.17 -6.63
C PRO A 35 -1.76 24.15 -7.53
N LEU A 36 -2.99 24.51 -7.12
CA LEU A 36 -3.80 25.54 -7.79
C LEU A 36 -3.21 26.95 -7.59
N VAL A 37 -2.45 27.15 -6.51
CA VAL A 37 -1.71 28.37 -6.19
C VAL A 37 -0.26 27.98 -5.83
N PRO A 38 0.76 28.51 -6.52
CA PRO A 38 2.15 28.22 -6.16
C PRO A 38 2.47 28.73 -4.75
N ILE A 39 2.73 27.84 -3.80
CA ILE A 39 3.28 28.21 -2.49
C ILE A 39 4.72 28.69 -2.68
N ALA A 40 5.01 29.90 -2.20
CA ALA A 40 6.35 30.47 -2.24
C ALA A 40 7.32 29.60 -1.41
N GLY A 41 8.33 29.02 -2.07
CA GLY A 41 9.36 28.19 -1.42
C GLY A 41 9.24 26.69 -1.68
N SER A 42 8.13 26.23 -2.27
CA SER A 42 7.96 24.84 -2.72
C SER A 42 8.14 24.77 -4.24
N ALA A 43 8.96 23.85 -4.73
CA ALA A 43 9.01 23.58 -6.16
C ALA A 43 7.66 22.98 -6.57
N SER A 44 6.76 23.78 -7.14
CA SER A 44 5.52 23.30 -7.72
C SER A 44 5.86 22.28 -8.81
N ALA A 45 5.65 21.00 -8.54
CA ALA A 45 5.98 19.93 -9.48
C ALA A 45 5.06 19.95 -10.73
N ALA A 46 3.96 20.72 -10.69
CA ALA A 46 3.08 20.98 -11.83
C ALA A 46 3.82 21.46 -13.10
N GLY A 47 4.92 22.21 -12.94
CA GLY A 47 5.74 22.65 -14.09
C GLY A 47 6.76 21.62 -14.59
N ALA A 48 7.15 20.65 -13.75
CA ALA A 48 8.12 19.61 -14.07
C ALA A 48 7.45 18.32 -14.60
N TRP A 49 6.16 18.13 -14.29
CA TRP A 49 5.38 16.94 -14.60
C TRP A 49 4.31 17.19 -15.68
N SER A 50 4.68 17.94 -16.72
CA SER A 50 3.83 18.20 -17.89
C SER A 50 3.31 16.89 -18.49
N GLY A 51 2.04 16.56 -18.24
CA GLY A 51 1.34 15.37 -18.73
C GLY A 51 0.98 14.32 -17.66
N GLY A 52 1.63 14.33 -16.49
CA GLY A 52 1.33 13.39 -15.39
C GLY A 52 0.33 13.94 -14.38
N ALA A 53 0.31 15.26 -14.21
CA ALA A 53 -0.66 15.93 -13.33
C ALA A 53 -2.11 15.75 -13.82
N GLU A 54 -2.33 15.72 -15.14
CA GLU A 54 -3.64 15.51 -15.75
C GLU A 54 -4.18 14.09 -15.54
N ASP A 55 -3.29 13.10 -15.49
CA ASP A 55 -3.65 11.71 -15.22
C ASP A 55 -4.00 11.52 -13.73
N ILE A 56 -3.24 12.17 -12.84
CA ILE A 56 -3.53 12.22 -11.41
C ILE A 56 -4.87 12.92 -11.14
N LEU A 57 -5.15 14.06 -11.78
CA LEU A 57 -6.43 14.76 -11.65
C LEU A 57 -7.61 13.95 -12.20
N ARG A 58 -7.38 13.07 -13.18
CA ARG A 58 -8.44 12.26 -13.81
C ARG A 58 -8.70 10.94 -13.10
N ASN A 59 -7.65 10.27 -12.63
CA ASN A 59 -7.72 8.94 -12.03
C ASN A 59 -7.53 8.93 -10.51
N TYR A 60 -7.32 10.09 -9.89
CA TYR A 60 -7.09 10.29 -8.44
C TYR A 60 -6.14 9.25 -7.83
N SER A 61 -5.17 8.81 -8.62
CA SER A 61 -4.21 7.78 -8.24
C SER A 61 -2.91 8.05 -8.95
N ILE A 62 -1.81 7.89 -8.22
CA ILE A 62 -0.46 7.97 -8.79
C ILE A 62 -0.19 6.58 -9.36
N GLY A 63 -0.61 6.35 -10.61
CA GLY A 63 -0.63 5.01 -11.21
C GLY A 63 0.67 4.22 -11.01
N ARG A 64 1.83 4.87 -11.17
CA ARG A 64 3.17 4.31 -10.82
C ARG A 64 4.17 5.41 -10.49
N LEU A 65 4.97 5.23 -9.45
CA LEU A 65 6.16 6.06 -9.17
C LEU A 65 7.41 5.19 -9.38
N PHE A 66 8.32 5.62 -10.26
CA PHE A 66 9.50 4.83 -10.69
C PHE A 66 9.19 3.41 -11.21
N GLY A 67 8.00 3.18 -11.78
CA GLY A 67 7.57 1.87 -12.29
C GLY A 67 6.97 0.94 -11.23
N MET A 68 6.90 1.36 -9.97
CA MET A 68 6.24 0.67 -8.87
C MET A 68 4.78 1.15 -8.72
N PRO A 69 3.78 0.24 -8.64
CA PRO A 69 2.43 0.61 -8.25
C PRO A 69 2.42 1.14 -6.81
N ILE A 70 1.79 2.29 -6.62
CA ILE A 70 1.43 2.83 -5.31
C ILE A 70 -0.02 2.44 -5.05
N ILE A 71 -0.24 1.76 -3.93
CA ILE A 71 -1.54 1.29 -3.48
C ILE A 71 -1.86 1.99 -2.17
N GLU A 72 -3.05 2.54 -2.04
CA GLU A 72 -3.52 3.11 -0.79
C GLU A 72 -4.37 2.10 -0.01
N ASP A 73 -4.22 2.09 1.30
CA ASP A 73 -5.08 1.30 2.19
C ASP A 73 -5.46 2.12 3.44
N GLY A 74 -6.77 2.33 3.63
CA GLY A 74 -7.33 3.01 4.78
C GLY A 74 -7.36 2.16 6.06
N ASN A 75 -7.01 0.88 5.97
CA ASN A 75 -6.85 -0.01 7.12
C ASN A 75 -5.45 0.08 7.77
N LEU A 76 -4.56 0.92 7.24
CA LEU A 76 -3.24 1.17 7.85
C LEU A 76 -3.37 2.06 9.09
N ASP A 77 -2.76 1.63 10.18
CA ASP A 77 -2.82 2.36 11.46
C ASP A 77 -1.98 3.64 11.42
N ILE A 78 -2.49 4.68 12.07
CA ILE A 78 -1.78 5.94 12.30
C ILE A 78 -1.11 5.83 13.67
N ALA A 79 0.13 5.39 13.66
CA ALA A 79 0.93 5.30 14.87
C ALA A 79 1.18 6.70 15.46
N THR A 80 0.96 6.82 16.77
CA THR A 80 1.31 8.00 17.58
C THR A 80 0.87 9.33 16.98
N SER A 81 -0.39 9.37 16.52
CA SER A 81 -1.12 10.56 16.04
C SER A 81 -0.52 11.31 14.84
N THR A 82 0.62 10.87 14.29
CA THR A 82 1.36 11.65 13.29
C THR A 82 1.91 10.80 12.16
N SER A 83 1.98 9.47 12.26
CA SER A 83 2.66 8.69 11.22
C SER A 83 1.86 7.47 10.79
N GLY A 84 1.44 7.47 9.53
CA GLY A 84 0.87 6.29 8.89
C GLY A 84 1.96 5.26 8.63
N LYS A 85 1.76 4.03 9.10
CA LYS A 85 2.68 2.91 8.85
C LYS A 85 2.40 2.31 7.48
N GLY A 86 3.23 2.65 6.49
CA GLY A 86 3.23 2.03 5.17
C GLY A 86 4.40 1.06 4.98
N GLY A 87 4.53 0.51 3.78
CA GLY A 87 5.67 -0.34 3.46
C GLY A 87 5.88 -0.53 1.96
N VAL A 88 7.12 -0.86 1.61
CA VAL A 88 7.53 -1.27 0.27
C VAL A 88 8.02 -2.70 0.34
N PHE A 89 7.54 -3.55 -0.56
CA PHE A 89 7.91 -4.95 -0.60
C PHE A 89 8.06 -5.47 -2.03
N ALA A 90 8.84 -6.54 -2.17
CA ALA A 90 8.86 -7.35 -3.39
C ALA A 90 7.48 -8.00 -3.60
N ALA A 91 6.84 -7.69 -4.72
CA ALA A 91 5.53 -8.17 -5.11
C ALA A 91 5.61 -9.26 -6.19
N GLY A 92 4.53 -10.01 -6.36
CA GLY A 92 4.44 -11.07 -7.36
C GLY A 92 4.91 -12.44 -6.86
N LEU A 93 5.12 -13.36 -7.80
CA LEU A 93 5.44 -14.76 -7.50
C LEU A 93 6.87 -14.86 -6.91
N GLY A 94 6.96 -15.30 -5.64
CA GLY A 94 8.22 -15.28 -4.88
C GLY A 94 8.53 -13.94 -4.22
N GLY A 95 7.53 -13.07 -4.06
CA GLY A 95 7.64 -11.81 -3.32
C GLY A 95 7.89 -11.98 -1.82
N GLY A 96 8.06 -10.85 -1.13
CA GLY A 96 8.38 -10.81 0.30
C GLY A 96 7.21 -11.22 1.21
N ILE A 97 5.98 -11.13 0.73
CA ILE A 97 4.75 -11.46 1.48
C ILE A 97 4.11 -12.73 0.92
N ILE A 98 3.66 -13.61 1.82
CA ILE A 98 3.03 -14.88 1.49
C ILE A 98 1.60 -14.89 2.05
N LEU A 99 0.65 -15.24 1.20
CA LEU A 99 -0.72 -15.63 1.58
C LEU A 99 -0.87 -17.13 1.37
N ALA A 100 -1.26 -17.85 2.43
CA ALA A 100 -1.55 -19.27 2.37
C ALA A 100 -3.00 -19.51 2.79
N THR A 101 -3.85 -19.92 1.86
CA THR A 101 -5.25 -20.25 2.15
C THR A 101 -5.37 -21.75 2.41
N ALA A 102 -5.75 -22.12 3.63
CA ALA A 102 -5.97 -23.52 4.00
C ALA A 102 -7.37 -24.00 3.63
N ASN A 103 -8.36 -23.11 3.77
CA ASN A 103 -9.72 -23.36 3.33
C ASN A 103 -10.28 -22.11 2.64
N GLU A 104 -10.74 -22.28 1.41
CA GLU A 104 -11.35 -21.21 0.63
C GLU A 104 -12.70 -20.82 1.23
N TRP A 105 -13.18 -19.62 0.90
CA TRP A 105 -14.37 -19.06 1.52
C TRP A 105 -15.61 -19.89 1.15
N SER A 106 -16.25 -20.49 2.16
CA SER A 106 -17.53 -21.17 2.04
C SER A 106 -18.64 -20.28 2.59
N VAL A 107 -19.78 -20.29 1.91
CA VAL A 107 -20.96 -19.49 2.26
C VAL A 107 -22.16 -20.43 2.42
N GLU A 108 -22.72 -20.45 3.62
CA GLU A 108 -23.83 -21.33 3.98
C GLU A 108 -25.02 -20.50 4.51
N PRO A 109 -26.14 -20.44 3.75
CA PRO A 109 -27.33 -19.76 4.21
C PRO A 109 -28.16 -20.66 5.14
N GLN A 110 -28.47 -20.16 6.34
CA GLN A 110 -29.35 -20.81 7.31
C GLN A 110 -30.64 -20.00 7.47
N ARG A 111 -31.80 -20.66 7.33
CA ARG A 111 -33.10 -20.00 7.56
C ARG A 111 -33.45 -20.03 9.04
N ASP A 112 -33.54 -18.85 9.66
CA ASP A 112 -34.15 -18.73 10.99
C ASP A 112 -35.63 -18.36 10.88
N ALA A 113 -36.49 -19.33 11.22
CA ALA A 113 -37.93 -19.16 11.19
C ALA A 113 -38.45 -18.20 12.26
N SER A 114 -37.72 -18.00 13.36
CA SER A 114 -38.12 -17.11 14.46
C SER A 114 -37.92 -15.64 14.10
N LEU A 115 -36.78 -15.30 13.49
CA LEU A 115 -36.50 -13.97 12.94
C LEU A 115 -37.17 -13.70 11.59
N ARG A 116 -37.77 -14.73 10.96
CA ARG A 116 -38.24 -14.69 9.56
C ARG A 116 -37.14 -14.20 8.61
N GLY A 117 -35.90 -14.59 8.88
CA GLY A 117 -34.71 -14.11 8.18
C GLY A 117 -33.81 -15.26 7.69
N TRP A 118 -32.81 -14.88 6.90
CA TRP A 118 -31.72 -15.77 6.49
C TRP A 118 -30.43 -15.25 7.13
N GLU A 119 -29.74 -16.14 7.82
CA GLU A 119 -28.38 -15.91 8.30
C GLU A 119 -27.42 -16.45 7.25
N LEU A 120 -26.36 -15.71 6.96
CA LEU A 120 -25.32 -16.11 6.03
C LEU A 120 -24.06 -16.39 6.83
N ASN A 121 -23.72 -17.67 6.98
CA ASN A 121 -22.46 -18.06 7.62
C ASN A 121 -21.36 -18.09 6.57
N ILE A 122 -20.29 -17.33 6.79
CA ILE A 122 -19.13 -17.29 5.90
C ILE A 122 -17.90 -17.73 6.69
N VAL A 123 -17.26 -18.82 6.25
CA VAL A 123 -16.08 -19.38 6.92
C VAL A 123 -14.94 -19.49 5.91
N GLY A 124 -13.75 -19.07 6.31
CA GLY A 124 -12.52 -19.20 5.54
C GLY A 124 -11.32 -19.25 6.47
N GLU A 125 -10.29 -20.00 6.09
CA GLU A 125 -9.05 -20.11 6.87
C GLU A 125 -7.86 -19.72 6.00
N TYR A 126 -7.14 -18.70 6.43
CA TYR A 126 -5.93 -18.21 5.77
C TYR A 126 -4.86 -17.85 6.79
N GLY A 127 -3.61 -18.00 6.37
CA GLY A 127 -2.42 -17.55 7.06
C GLY A 127 -1.68 -16.52 6.23
N VAL A 128 -1.00 -15.62 6.92
CA VAL A 128 -0.11 -14.62 6.31
C VAL A 128 1.29 -14.80 6.89
N GLY A 129 2.30 -14.51 6.09
CA GLY A 129 3.69 -14.60 6.53
C GLY A 129 4.64 -13.78 5.67
N GLU A 130 5.84 -13.61 6.18
CA GLU A 130 6.95 -12.97 5.49
C GLU A 130 7.94 -14.03 5.03
N TYR A 131 8.31 -13.98 3.75
CA TYR A 131 9.33 -14.88 3.18
C TYR A 131 10.73 -14.48 3.64
N LEU A 132 11.04 -13.17 3.60
CA LEU A 132 12.32 -12.62 4.03
C LEU A 132 12.21 -11.15 4.42
N ALA A 133 12.58 -10.84 5.67
CA ALA A 133 12.58 -9.48 6.22
C ALA A 133 13.46 -8.47 5.49
N GLY A 134 14.53 -8.93 4.81
CA GLY A 134 15.38 -8.05 4.01
C GLY A 134 14.70 -7.50 2.75
N TRP A 135 13.55 -8.03 2.34
CA TRP A 135 12.82 -7.62 1.14
C TRP A 135 11.58 -6.76 1.44
N ILE A 136 11.38 -6.41 2.71
CA ILE A 136 10.30 -5.57 3.19
C ILE A 136 10.92 -4.36 3.91
N VAL A 137 10.45 -3.17 3.56
CA VAL A 137 10.90 -1.92 4.16
C VAL A 137 9.69 -1.20 4.70
N GLU A 138 9.67 -0.92 6.01
CA GLU A 138 8.67 -0.06 6.64
C GLU A 138 8.90 1.40 6.21
N LEU A 139 7.82 2.07 5.83
CA LEU A 139 7.79 3.51 5.58
C LEU A 139 6.95 4.19 6.65
N GLN A 140 7.47 5.26 7.22
CA GLN A 140 6.75 6.12 8.14
C GLN A 140 6.57 7.48 7.47
N ASN A 141 5.31 7.79 7.15
CA ASN A 141 4.93 9.00 6.46
C ASN A 141 3.98 9.79 7.36
N ASP A 142 4.05 11.13 7.33
CA ASP A 142 3.13 11.95 8.12
C ASP A 142 1.68 11.67 7.71
N ALA A 143 0.82 11.41 8.69
CA ALA A 143 -0.60 11.18 8.49
C ALA A 143 -1.45 11.86 9.57
N SER A 144 -0.92 12.92 10.21
CA SER A 144 -1.61 13.65 11.28
C SER A 144 -2.86 14.40 10.81
N THR A 145 -2.79 15.04 9.64
CA THR A 145 -3.87 15.81 9.02
C THR A 145 -3.62 15.93 7.52
N PRO A 146 -4.66 15.89 6.67
CA PRO A 146 -4.53 16.29 5.27
C PRO A 146 -4.02 17.73 5.21
N GLY A 147 -2.85 17.96 4.60
CA GLY A 147 -2.29 19.29 4.35
C GLY A 147 -3.05 20.06 3.28
#